data_AF-A0A976PHB8-F1
#
_entry.id   AF-A0A976PHB8-F1
#
_cell.length_a   1.000
_cell.length_b   1.000
_cell.length_c   1.000
_cell.angle_alpha   90.00
_cell.angle_beta   90.00
_cell.angle_gamma   90.00
#
_symmetry.space_group_name_H-M   'P 1'
#
loop_
_entity.id
_entity.type
_entity.pdbx_description
1 polymer ?
#
loop_
_entity_poly.entity_id
_entity_poly.type
_entity_poly.pdbx_seq_one_letter_code
_entity_poly.pdbx_strand_id
1 'polypeptide(L)' 'MIFRFDSFQDFLQMSGHGPYVWSAYVVSIVVILWLVASPLRRRRQILADVQRQQRREALRQAEDAVTGNHVAEHRS' A
#
# COMPACT_ATOMS: atom_id res chain seq x y z
N MET A 1 -1.64 51.25 0.36
CA MET A 1 -2.31 50.20 -0.43
C MET A 1 -2.65 49.06 0.52
N ILE A 2 -3.94 48.77 0.72
CA ILE A 2 -4.42 47.76 1.66
C ILE A 2 -4.51 46.42 0.91
N PHE A 3 -3.76 45.42 1.39
CA PHE A 3 -3.84 44.04 0.89
C PHE A 3 -5.20 43.45 1.29
N ARG A 4 -6.11 43.29 0.33
CA ARG A 4 -7.49 42.79 0.54
C ARG A 4 -7.61 41.27 0.43
N PHE A 5 -6.59 40.57 0.90
CA PHE A 5 -6.61 39.13 1.09
C PHE A 5 -6.35 38.85 2.56
N ASP A 6 -7.29 39.30 3.40
CA ASP A 6 -7.29 38.98 4.81
C ASP A 6 -7.87 37.57 4.97
N SER A 7 -6.98 36.58 4.79
CA SER A 7 -7.17 35.22 5.28
C SER A 7 -8.05 34.26 4.47
N PHE A 8 -7.61 32.99 4.43
CA PHE A 8 -8.41 31.80 4.07
C PHE A 8 -9.79 31.75 4.74
N GLN A 9 -9.96 32.50 5.83
CA GLN A 9 -11.17 32.64 6.62
C GLN A 9 -12.30 33.35 5.87
N ASP A 10 -12.00 34.37 5.04
CA ASP A 10 -13.00 35.07 4.21
C ASP A 10 -13.50 34.16 3.06
N PHE A 11 -12.63 33.29 2.53
CA PHE A 11 -13.01 32.23 1.58
C PHE A 11 -13.85 31.12 2.21
N LEU A 12 -13.63 30.80 3.49
CA LEU A 12 -14.49 29.87 4.25
C LEU A 12 -15.84 30.48 4.63
N GLN A 13 -15.90 31.81 4.80
CA GLN A 13 -17.09 32.51 5.29
C GLN A 13 -17.88 33.24 4.21
N MET A 14 -17.52 33.12 2.93
CA MET A 14 -18.34 33.64 1.83
C MET A 14 -19.72 32.96 1.86
N SER A 15 -20.71 33.72 2.36
CA SER A 15 -22.13 33.36 2.52
C SER A 15 -22.44 32.03 3.24
N GLY A 16 -21.61 31.57 4.18
CA GLY A 16 -21.92 30.40 5.03
C GLY A 16 -21.85 29.02 4.36
N HIS A 17 -21.36 28.93 3.12
CA HIS A 17 -21.27 27.66 2.37
C HIS A 17 -19.87 27.05 2.29
N GLY A 18 -18.82 27.79 2.69
CA GLY A 18 -17.44 27.29 2.69
C GLY A 18 -17.22 25.96 3.44
N PRO A 19 -17.84 25.70 4.61
CA PRO A 19 -17.68 24.42 5.30
C PRO A 19 -18.18 23.22 4.48
N TYR A 20 -19.23 23.40 3.69
CA TYR A 20 -19.83 22.33 2.89
C TYR A 20 -18.91 21.92 1.74
N VAL A 21 -18.32 22.89 1.04
CA VAL A 21 -17.38 22.63 -0.05
C VAL A 21 -16.16 21.87 0.47
N TRP A 22 -15.54 22.36 1.55
CA TRP A 22 -14.40 21.69 2.16
C TRP A 22 -14.75 20.29 2.67
N SER A 23 -15.93 20.08 3.26
CA SER A 23 -16.38 18.75 3.67
C SER A 23 -16.51 17.79 2.48
N ALA A 24 -17.06 18.26 1.35
CA ALA A 24 -17.18 17.45 0.13
C ALA A 24 -15.79 17.09 -0.43
N TYR A 25 -14.83 18.02 -0.42
CA TYR A 25 -13.45 17.74 -0.80
C TYR A 25 -12.77 16.74 0.13
N VAL A 26 -12.90 16.91 1.45
CA VAL A 26 -12.33 16.01 2.44
C VAL A 26 -12.91 14.60 2.27
N VAL A 27 -14.23 14.47 2.16
CA VAL A 27 -14.90 13.17 1.94
C VAL A 27 -14.42 12.54 0.63
N SER A 28 -14.33 13.32 -0.45
CA SER A 28 -13.84 12.83 -1.75
C SER A 28 -12.40 12.33 -1.66
N ILE A 29 -11.50 13.10 -1.02
CA ILE A 29 -10.10 12.71 -0.81
C ILE A 29 -10.02 11.44 0.04
N VAL A 30 -10.81 11.34 1.11
CA VAL A 30 -10.86 10.14 1.97
C VAL A 30 -11.31 8.92 1.17
N VAL A 31 -12.35 9.04 0.34
CA VAL A 31 -12.84 7.94 -0.51
C VAL A 31 -11.77 7.53 -1.52
N ILE A 32 -11.11 8.47 -2.18
CA ILE A 32 -10.03 8.18 -3.13
C ILE A 32 -8.87 7.49 -2.41
N LEU A 33 -8.42 8.03 -1.27
CA LEU A 33 -7.36 7.42 -0.45
C LEU A 33 -7.75 6.02 0.00
N TRP A 34 -8.99 5.79 0.40
CA TRP A 34 -9.49 4.48 0.78
C TRP A 34 -9.45 3.50 -0.40
N LEU A 35 -9.92 3.96 -1.56
CA LEU A 35 -9.97 3.16 -2.78
C LEU A 35 -8.57 2.79 -3.28
N VAL A 36 -7.57 3.65 -3.09
CA VAL A 36 -6.17 3.40 -3.44
C VAL A 36 -5.45 2.60 -2.35
N ALA A 37 -5.75 2.85 -1.07
CA ALA A 37 -5.15 2.14 0.05
C ALA A 37 -5.58 0.67 0.11
N SER A 38 -6.84 0.37 -0.25
CA SER A 38 -7.37 -1.00 -0.30
C SER A 38 -6.51 -1.95 -1.18
N PRO A 39 -6.27 -1.67 -2.48
CA PRO A 39 -5.45 -2.51 -3.34
C PRO A 39 -3.97 -2.46 -2.95
N LEU A 40 -3.44 -1.34 -2.43
CA LEU A 40 -2.07 -1.28 -1.92
C LEU A 40 -1.86 -2.20 -0.72
N ARG A 41 -2.81 -2.24 0.22
CA ARG A 41 -2.79 -3.15 1.37
C ARG A 41 -2.87 -4.61 0.90
N ARG A 42 -3.75 -4.91 -0.06
CA ARG A 42 -3.86 -6.25 -0.65
C ARG A 42 -2.57 -6.67 -1.35
N ARG A 43 -1.95 -5.79 -2.14
CA ARG A 43 -0.68 -6.06 -2.83
C ARG A 43 0.47 -6.32 -1.85
N ARG A 44 0.55 -5.55 -0.77
CA ARG A 44 1.57 -5.76 0.28
C ARG A 44 1.43 -7.12 0.95
N GLN A 45 0.21 -7.58 1.20
CA GLN A 45 -0.03 -8.92 1.76
C GLN A 45 0.40 -10.03 0.79
N ILE A 46 0.02 -9.92 -0.48
CA ILE A 46 0.38 -10.92 -1.50
C ILE A 46 1.91 -10.99 -1.67
N LEU A 47 2.60 -9.85 -1.73
CA LEU A 47 4.07 -9.83 -1.83
C LEU A 47 4.75 -10.45 -0.60
N ALA A 48 4.21 -10.21 0.60
CA ALA A 48 4.72 -10.81 1.82
C ALA A 48 4.54 -12.33 1.84
N ASP A 49 3.42 -12.83 1.32
CA ASP A 49 3.16 -14.26 1.21
C ASP A 49 4.05 -14.93 0.16
N VAL A 50 4.27 -14.28 -0.99
CA VAL A 50 5.19 -14.76 -2.04
C VAL A 50 6.62 -14.87 -1.51
N GLN A 51 7.11 -13.86 -0.76
CA GLN A 51 8.44 -13.93 -0.15
C GLN A 51 8.59 -15.10 0.84
N ARG A 52 7.54 -15.40 1.60
CA ARG A 52 7.53 -16.55 2.51
C ARG A 52 7.54 -17.88 1.77
N GLN A 53 6.84 -17.99 0.64
CA GLN A 53 6.82 -19.19 -0.19
C GLN A 53 8.18 -19.44 -0.85
N GLN A 54 8.79 -18.41 -1.46
CA GLN A 54 10.11 -18.53 -2.08
C GLN A 54 11.18 -19.03 -1.11
N ARG A 55 11.13 -18.56 0.15
CA ARG A 55 12.09 -18.99 1.17
C ARG A 55 11.91 -20.46 1.56
N ARG A 56 10.70 -21.00 1.49
CA ARG A 56 10.43 -22.43 1.74
C ARG A 56 10.85 -23.29 0.55
N GLU A 57 10.62 -22.83 -0.66
CA GLU A 57 11.05 -23.52 -1.88
C GLU A 57 12.57 -23.61 -1.98
N ALA A 58 13.28 -22.53 -1.65
CA ALA A 58 14.75 -22.52 -1.61
C ALA A 58 15.33 -23.56 -0.62
N LEU A 59 14.69 -23.75 0.54
CA LEU A 59 15.11 -24.76 1.51
C LEU A 59 14.86 -26.18 1.01
N ARG A 60 13.71 -26.42 0.36
CA ARG A 60 13.39 -27.73 -0.25
C ARG A 60 14.35 -28.07 -1.38
N GLN A 61 14.70 -27.11 -2.24
CA GLN A 61 15.67 -27.32 -3.30
C GLN A 61 17.07 -27.65 -2.77
N ALA A 62 17.48 -27.03 -1.66
CA ALA A 62 18.74 -27.36 -1.00
C ALA A 62 18.72 -28.79 -0.41
N GLU A 63 17.59 -29.20 0.17
CA GLU A 63 17.40 -30.56 0.70
C GLU A 63 17.35 -31.62 -0.40
N ASP A 64 16.67 -31.34 -1.52
CA ASP A 64 16.62 -32.20 -2.71
C ASP A 64 17.99 -32.29 -3.40
N ALA A 65 18.78 -31.20 -3.44
CA ALA A 65 20.13 -31.20 -3.99
C ALA A 65 21.10 -32.03 -3.13
N VAL A 66 21.01 -31.94 -1.80
CA VAL A 66 21.81 -32.74 -0.87
C VAL A 66 21.39 -34.22 -0.92
N THR A 67 20.09 -34.50 -0.90
CA THR A 67 19.55 -35.87 -0.94
C THR A 67 19.86 -36.54 -2.29
N GLY A 68 19.71 -35.82 -3.40
CA GLY A 68 20.05 -36.30 -4.74
C GLY A 68 21.54 -36.61 -4.89
N ASN A 69 22.41 -35.80 -4.26
CA ASN A 69 23.85 -36.06 -4.25
C ASN A 69 24.20 -37.32 -3.45
N HIS A 70 23.62 -37.52 -2.26
CA HIS A 70 23.84 -38.73 -1.46
C HIS A 70 23.31 -40.02 -2.13
N VAL A 71 22.19 -39.94 -2.85
CA VAL A 71 21.64 -41.09 -3.61
C VAL A 71 22.48 -41.41 -4.85
N ALA A 72 23.07 -40.40 -5.50
CA ALA A 72 23.97 -40.59 -6.63
C ALA A 72 25.32 -41.19 -6.18
N GLU A 73 25.86 -40.76 -5.05
CA GLU A 73 27.15 -41.24 -4.51
C GLU A 73 27.09 -42.71 -4.05
N HIS A 74 25.97 -43.15 -3.49
CA HIS A 74 25.82 -44.52 -2.99
C HIS A 74 25.56 -45.57 -4.12
N ARG A 75 25.42 -45.13 -5.37
CA ARG A 75 25.12 -45.99 -6.53
C ARG A 75 26.35 -46.27 -7.41
N SER A 76 27.46 -45.56 -7.20
CA SER A 76 28.75 -45.76 -7.86
C SER A 76 29.68 -46.64 -7.03
#